data_AF-A0A3N1AU55-F1
#
_entry.id   AF-A0A3N1AU55-F1
#
_cell.length_a   1.000
_cell.length_b   1.000
_cell.length_c   1.000
_cell.angle_alpha   90.00
_cell.angle_beta   90.00
_cell.angle_gamma   90.00
#
_symmetry.space_group_name_H-M   'P 1'
#
loop_
_entity.id
_entity.type
_entity.pdbx_description
1 polymer ?
#
loop_
_entity_poly.entity_id
_entity_poly.type
_entity_poly.pdbx_seq_one_letter_code
_entity_poly.pdbx_strand_id
1 'polypeptide(L)'
;MPTLTIYHNCDARFMPYQDGHQLVAVMSHRLAASVSRDAQGAADWAFHTFNIDLDQLEASRDTRDGETAFLAACVYRLLGLRSLSVGDVIHIQGEGENHWLACEPSGWRRIAPPSTTQGQTLTTAVYERMRSPRTDAGTTQQSFTRDQVNEALNQASDEILDAVDAGAEGLRDALNLVVNATASYLAGEAETLREVVEQNYSEDYDTVLSQIETAL
;
A
#
# COMPACT_ATOMS: atom_id res chain seq x y z
N MET A 1 8.46 -7.85 13.10
CA MET A 1 8.82 -6.93 12.00
C MET A 1 8.24 -5.56 12.30
N PRO A 2 9.03 -4.48 12.16
CA PRO A 2 8.55 -3.15 12.51
C PRO A 2 7.50 -2.66 11.50
N THR A 3 6.54 -1.90 12.00
CA THR A 3 5.55 -1.19 11.19
C THR A 3 5.93 0.28 11.12
N LEU A 4 6.03 0.81 9.91
CA LEU A 4 6.24 2.22 9.65
C LEU A 4 4.90 2.89 9.32
N THR A 5 4.62 4.05 9.91
CA THR A 5 3.45 4.86 9.61
C THR A 5 3.87 6.28 9.25
N ILE A 6 3.36 6.79 8.14
CA ILE A 6 3.63 8.15 7.65
C ILE A 6 2.50 9.06 8.08
N TYR A 7 2.89 10.21 8.62
CA TYR A 7 2.00 11.30 8.98
C TYR A 7 2.35 12.53 8.17
N HIS A 8 1.35 13.08 7.48
CA HIS A 8 1.50 14.37 6.83
C HIS A 8 1.18 15.50 7.77
N ASN A 9 2.03 16.52 7.77
CA ASN A 9 1.75 17.79 8.42
C ASN A 9 0.72 18.58 7.62
N CYS A 10 -0.38 18.94 8.27
CA CYS A 10 -1.47 19.71 7.66
C CYS A 10 -1.32 21.21 7.89
N ASP A 11 -0.61 21.64 8.93
CA ASP A 11 -0.53 23.04 9.35
C ASP A 11 0.58 23.80 8.62
N ALA A 12 1.74 23.16 8.42
CA ALA A 12 2.92 23.83 7.87
C ALA A 12 3.68 22.92 6.91
N ARG A 13 3.31 22.96 5.63
CA ARG A 13 4.02 22.22 4.57
C ARG A 13 5.41 22.81 4.37
N PHE A 14 6.41 21.93 4.27
CA PHE A 14 7.82 22.28 4.03
C PHE A 14 8.50 23.08 5.16
N MET A 15 7.88 23.16 6.33
CA MET A 15 8.46 23.78 7.53
C MET A 15 8.71 22.71 8.58
N PRO A 16 9.77 22.82 9.40
CA PRO A 16 10.04 21.88 10.47
C PRO A 16 8.82 21.61 11.36
N TYR A 17 8.61 20.35 11.73
CA TYR A 17 7.54 19.98 12.65
C TYR A 17 7.73 20.64 14.01
N GLN A 18 6.66 21.24 14.52
CA GLN A 18 6.57 21.74 15.90
C GLN A 18 5.47 20.98 16.64
N ASP A 19 5.67 20.80 17.94
CA ASP A 19 4.68 20.14 18.77
C ASP A 19 3.36 20.91 18.76
N GLY A 20 2.24 20.18 18.70
CA GLY A 20 0.91 20.74 18.50
C GLY A 20 0.48 20.91 17.04
N HIS A 21 1.37 20.73 16.05
CA HIS A 21 0.95 20.68 14.64
C HIS A 21 0.03 19.48 14.40
N GLN A 22 -1.02 19.69 13.59
CA GLN A 22 -1.95 18.66 13.18
C GLN A 22 -1.28 17.70 12.20
N LEU A 23 -1.22 16.43 12.60
CA LEU A 23 -0.68 15.33 11.81
C LEU A 23 -1.82 14.40 11.37
N VAL A 24 -1.83 14.02 10.09
CA VAL A 24 -2.76 13.02 9.56
C VAL A 24 -2.00 11.78 9.12
N ALA A 25 -2.34 10.62 9.68
CA ALA A 25 -1.77 9.34 9.29
C ALA A 25 -2.28 8.97 7.88
N VAL A 26 -1.37 8.77 6.92
CA VAL A 26 -1.74 8.56 5.51
C VAL A 26 -1.45 7.16 4.99
N MET A 27 -0.41 6.50 5.51
CA MET A 27 -0.06 5.14 5.11
C MET A 27 0.68 4.43 6.24
N SER A 28 0.39 3.13 6.40
CA SER A 28 1.22 2.24 7.21
C SER A 28 1.79 1.11 6.34
N HIS A 29 3.00 0.66 6.62
CA HIS A 29 3.64 -0.41 5.89
C HIS A 29 4.48 -1.27 6.83
N ARG A 30 4.43 -2.60 6.66
CA ARG A 30 5.32 -3.51 7.39
C ARG A 30 6.64 -3.58 6.67
N LEU A 31 7.72 -3.20 7.35
CA LEU A 31 9.04 -3.23 6.74
C LEU A 31 9.58 -4.65 6.71
N ALA A 32 10.22 -5.00 5.59
CA ALA A 32 11.00 -6.23 5.47
C ALA A 32 12.14 -6.24 6.52
N ALA A 33 12.54 -7.44 6.97
CA ALA A 33 13.59 -7.57 7.97
C ALA A 33 14.94 -6.98 7.50
N SER A 34 15.18 -6.95 6.19
CA SER A 34 16.38 -6.37 5.56
C SER A 34 16.45 -4.85 5.64
N VAL A 35 15.29 -4.18 5.66
CA VAL A 35 15.17 -2.71 5.65
C VAL A 35 15.44 -2.11 7.04
N SER A 36 15.36 -2.92 8.11
CA SER A 36 15.44 -2.44 9.49
C SER A 36 16.76 -2.81 10.17
N ARG A 37 17.77 -1.93 10.07
CA ARG A 37 18.92 -1.94 11.00
C ARG A 37 18.77 -0.96 12.15
N ASP A 38 18.03 0.13 11.95
CA ASP A 38 17.60 1.09 12.98
C ASP A 38 16.42 1.94 12.47
N ALA A 39 15.88 2.82 13.33
CA ALA A 39 14.75 3.67 12.99
C ALA A 39 15.06 4.74 11.92
N GLN A 40 16.31 5.18 11.81
CA GLN A 40 16.69 6.22 10.85
C GLN A 40 16.76 5.64 9.44
N GLY A 41 17.35 4.45 9.27
CA GLY A 41 17.36 3.74 8.00
C GLY A 41 15.96 3.40 7.48
N ALA A 42 15.03 3.06 8.39
CA ALA A 42 13.63 2.86 8.03
C ALA A 42 12.96 4.16 7.53
N ALA A 43 13.25 5.29 8.15
CA ALA A 43 12.75 6.59 7.72
C ALA A 43 13.37 7.04 6.39
N ASP A 44 14.68 6.83 6.19
CA ASP A 44 15.37 7.09 4.92
C ASP A 44 14.79 6.25 3.79
N TRP A 45 14.56 4.96 4.03
CA TRP A 45 13.89 4.06 3.08
C TRP A 45 12.52 4.61 2.66
N ALA A 46 11.70 5.04 3.63
CA ALA A 46 10.38 5.60 3.32
C ALA A 46 10.50 6.88 2.50
N PHE A 47 11.36 7.82 2.89
CA PHE A 47 11.56 9.05 2.13
C PHE A 47 11.99 8.79 0.70
N HIS A 48 12.92 7.85 0.48
CA HIS A 48 13.36 7.50 -0.87
C HIS A 48 12.23 6.85 -1.66
N THR A 49 11.61 5.81 -1.09
CA THR A 49 10.54 5.03 -1.74
C THR A 49 9.35 5.90 -2.16
N PHE A 50 8.91 6.82 -1.31
CA PHE A 50 7.72 7.63 -1.59
C PHE A 50 8.00 8.92 -2.37
N ASN A 51 9.27 9.26 -2.63
CA ASN A 51 9.65 10.47 -3.36
C ASN A 51 10.32 10.21 -4.71
N ILE A 52 10.89 9.03 -4.93
CA ILE A 52 11.52 8.65 -6.21
C ILE A 52 10.46 8.37 -7.29
N ASP A 53 10.84 8.50 -8.56
CA ASP A 53 10.01 8.14 -9.71
C ASP A 53 9.77 6.63 -9.77
N LEU A 54 8.58 6.21 -10.20
CA LEU A 54 8.22 4.79 -10.28
C LEU A 54 9.12 4.03 -11.27
N ASP A 55 9.51 4.64 -12.40
CA ASP A 55 10.42 4.02 -13.38
C ASP A 55 11.78 3.65 -12.77
N GLN A 56 12.28 4.48 -11.84
CA GLN A 56 13.56 4.19 -11.16
C GLN A 56 13.41 3.07 -10.13
N LEU A 57 12.26 2.98 -9.45
CA LEU A 57 11.95 1.84 -8.58
C LEU A 57 11.74 0.56 -9.37
N GLU A 58 11.09 0.65 -10.53
CA GLU A 58 10.84 -0.47 -11.43
C GLU A 58 12.15 -1.11 -11.87
N ALA A 59 13.11 -0.29 -12.30
CA ALA A 59 14.46 -0.75 -12.66
C ALA A 59 15.21 -1.44 -11.49
N SER A 60 14.74 -1.24 -10.25
CA SER A 60 15.34 -1.80 -9.03
C SER A 60 14.52 -2.94 -8.42
N ARG A 61 13.44 -3.41 -9.07
CA ARG A 61 12.51 -4.43 -8.52
C ARG A 61 13.18 -5.74 -8.16
N ASP A 62 14.15 -6.19 -8.96
CA ASP A 62 14.89 -7.44 -8.76
C ASP A 62 15.85 -7.41 -7.55
N THR A 63 16.01 -6.24 -6.91
CA THR A 63 16.78 -6.16 -5.67
C THR A 63 16.00 -6.77 -4.51
N ARG A 64 16.71 -7.18 -3.45
CA ARG A 64 16.14 -7.88 -2.29
C ARG A 64 14.88 -7.22 -1.69
N ASP A 65 14.81 -5.90 -1.70
CA ASP A 65 13.70 -5.11 -1.15
C ASP A 65 12.98 -4.27 -2.23
N GLY A 66 13.38 -4.41 -3.50
CA GLY A 66 12.94 -3.59 -4.62
C GLY A 66 11.46 -3.73 -4.90
N GLU A 67 10.98 -4.97 -5.04
CA GLU A 67 9.56 -5.27 -5.26
C GLU A 67 8.68 -4.68 -4.15
N THR A 68 9.11 -4.80 -2.88
CA THR A 68 8.35 -4.27 -1.74
C THR A 68 8.28 -2.74 -1.77
N ALA A 69 9.39 -2.08 -2.10
CA ALA A 69 9.45 -0.63 -2.25
C ALA A 69 8.57 -0.16 -3.42
N PHE A 70 8.65 -0.82 -4.57
CA PHE A 70 7.85 -0.52 -5.76
C PHE A 70 6.35 -0.61 -5.46
N LEU A 71 5.88 -1.72 -4.89
CA LEU A 71 4.46 -1.90 -4.55
C LEU A 71 3.99 -0.88 -3.50
N ALA A 72 4.82 -0.57 -2.50
CA ALA A 72 4.50 0.45 -1.51
C ALA A 72 4.34 1.83 -2.17
N ALA A 73 5.26 2.21 -3.06
CA ALA A 73 5.19 3.47 -3.81
C ALA A 73 3.96 3.53 -4.72
N CYS A 74 3.64 2.45 -5.44
CA CYS A 74 2.44 2.36 -6.27
C CYS A 74 1.17 2.62 -5.45
N VAL A 75 1.00 1.95 -4.31
CA VAL A 75 -0.15 2.19 -3.43
C VAL A 75 -0.18 3.64 -2.94
N TYR A 76 0.97 4.18 -2.52
CA TYR A 76 1.05 5.57 -2.06
C TYR A 76 0.61 6.57 -3.14
N ARG A 77 0.99 6.35 -4.40
CA ARG A 77 0.60 7.19 -5.54
C ARG A 77 -0.85 6.99 -5.98
N LEU A 78 -1.35 5.76 -5.98
CA LEU A 78 -2.76 5.45 -6.25
C LEU A 78 -3.69 6.16 -5.24
N LEU A 79 -3.26 6.31 -4.00
CA LEU A 79 -3.98 7.07 -2.98
C LEU A 79 -3.92 8.60 -3.17
N GLY A 80 -3.26 9.09 -4.23
CA GLY A 80 -3.11 10.53 -4.51
C GLY A 80 -2.33 11.27 -3.42
N LEU A 81 -1.50 10.56 -2.65
CA LEU A 81 -0.73 11.16 -1.56
C LEU A 81 0.39 12.03 -2.12
N ARG A 82 0.62 13.18 -1.47
CA ARG A 82 1.74 14.05 -1.82
C ARG A 82 3.05 13.43 -1.38
N SER A 83 4.16 13.82 -2.02
CA SER A 83 5.50 13.39 -1.60
C SER A 83 5.76 13.73 -0.12
N LEU A 84 6.58 12.89 0.51
CA LEU A 84 7.04 13.07 1.87
C LEU A 84 8.03 14.23 1.92
N SER A 85 7.89 15.13 2.88
CA SER A 85 8.60 16.41 2.89
C SER A 85 8.93 16.90 4.29
N VAL A 86 9.74 17.96 4.37
CA VAL A 86 10.06 18.63 5.63
C VAL A 86 8.77 18.98 6.39
N GLY A 87 8.75 18.62 7.67
CA GLY A 87 7.59 18.79 8.55
C GLY A 87 6.73 17.54 8.71
N ASP A 88 6.82 16.58 7.79
CA ASP A 88 6.16 15.28 7.93
C ASP A 88 6.82 14.44 9.02
N VAL A 89 6.05 13.51 9.58
CA VAL A 89 6.47 12.68 10.71
C VAL A 89 6.32 11.22 10.35
N ILE A 90 7.30 10.41 10.76
CA ILE A 90 7.27 8.96 10.65
C ILE A 90 7.23 8.36 12.05
N HIS A 91 6.37 7.37 12.23
CA HIS A 91 6.30 6.53 13.43
C HIS A 91 6.72 5.11 13.06
N ILE A 92 7.70 4.56 13.79
CA ILE A 92 8.17 3.19 13.61
C ILE A 92 7.89 2.43 14.90
N GLN A 93 7.07 1.38 14.78
CA GLN A 93 6.67 0.52 15.88
C GLN A 93 7.33 -0.86 15.73
N GLY A 94 8.22 -1.19 16.66
CA GLY A 94 8.90 -2.49 16.77
C GLY A 94 8.46 -3.29 18.00
N GLU A 95 9.18 -4.37 18.32
CA GLU A 95 8.95 -5.17 19.52
C GLU A 95 9.40 -4.42 20.78
N GLY A 96 8.49 -3.62 21.34
CA GLY A 96 8.71 -2.84 22.56
C GLY A 96 9.34 -1.46 22.35
N GLU A 97 9.69 -1.10 21.12
CA GLU A 97 10.23 0.21 20.77
C GLU A 97 9.30 0.99 19.85
N ASN A 98 9.09 2.27 20.18
CA ASN A 98 8.36 3.22 19.35
C ASN A 98 9.25 4.43 19.09
N HIS A 99 9.54 4.70 17.81
CA HIS A 99 10.36 5.83 17.40
C HIS A 99 9.53 6.80 16.58
N TRP A 100 9.53 8.07 17.00
CA TRP A 100 8.91 9.17 16.27
C TRP A 100 10.00 10.07 15.70
N LEU A 101 9.96 10.28 14.40
CA LEU A 101 10.97 11.02 13.64
C LEU A 101 10.30 12.09 12.79
N ALA A 102 10.70 13.35 12.96
CA ALA A 102 10.29 14.43 12.08
C ALA A 102 11.29 14.57 10.93
N CYS A 103 10.78 14.74 9.71
CA CYS A 103 11.58 15.05 8.53
C CYS A 103 12.05 16.50 8.61
N GLU A 104 13.36 16.69 8.59
CA GLU A 104 14.07 17.96 8.62
C GLU A 104 14.87 18.16 7.33
N PRO A 105 15.28 19.39 6.98
CA PRO A 105 16.05 19.64 5.77
C PRO A 105 17.34 18.82 5.64
N SER A 106 17.94 18.42 6.77
CA SER A 106 19.20 17.68 6.83
C SER A 106 19.05 16.23 7.32
N GLY A 107 17.83 15.67 7.34
CA GLY A 107 17.59 14.28 7.76
C GLY A 107 16.46 14.16 8.78
N TRP A 108 16.65 13.34 9.81
CA TRP A 108 15.61 13.00 10.77
C TRP A 108 15.93 13.52 12.17
N ARG A 109 14.96 14.18 12.79
CA ARG A 109 15.03 14.56 14.20
C ARG A 109 14.10 13.69 15.02
N ARG A 110 14.62 13.06 16.07
CA ARG A 110 13.80 12.35 17.04
C ARG A 110 12.92 13.33 17.81
N ILE A 111 11.63 13.01 17.91
CA ILE A 111 10.64 13.78 18.65
C ILE A 111 9.95 12.90 19.70
N ALA A 112 9.28 13.55 20.65
CA ALA A 112 8.31 12.86 21.50
C ALA A 112 7.08 12.45 20.67
N PRO A 113 6.28 11.48 21.13
CA PRO A 113 4.99 11.18 20.51
C PRO A 113 4.14 12.45 20.39
N PRO A 114 3.68 12.82 19.17
CA PRO A 114 2.85 14.00 18.96
C PRO A 114 1.56 13.96 19.78
N SER A 115 1.15 15.11 20.33
CA SER A 115 -0.11 15.24 21.07
C SER A 115 -1.36 15.17 20.18
N THR A 116 -1.20 15.39 18.87
CA THR A 116 -2.32 15.60 17.94
C THR A 116 -2.11 14.82 16.64
N THR A 117 -2.48 13.54 16.68
CA THR A 117 -2.55 12.68 15.49
C THR A 117 -4.00 12.38 15.13
N GLN A 118 -4.34 12.48 13.86
CA GLN A 118 -5.66 12.15 13.32
C GLN A 118 -5.56 11.12 12.19
N GLY A 119 -6.69 10.49 11.88
CA GLY A 119 -6.83 9.52 10.80
C GLY A 119 -6.57 8.07 11.22
N GLN A 120 -7.19 7.14 10.49
CA GLN A 120 -6.81 5.74 10.46
C GLN A 120 -6.13 5.50 9.12
N THR A 121 -4.96 4.86 9.11
CA THR A 121 -4.32 4.50 7.86
C THR A 121 -5.11 3.37 7.19
N LEU A 122 -5.24 3.45 5.85
CA LEU A 122 -5.92 2.42 5.07
C LEU A 122 -5.36 1.02 5.33
N THR A 123 -4.04 0.90 5.46
CA THR A 123 -3.40 -0.37 5.78
C THR A 123 -3.72 -0.86 7.19
N THR A 124 -3.87 0.02 8.18
CA THR A 124 -4.34 -0.38 9.52
C THR A 124 -5.77 -0.90 9.46
N ALA A 125 -6.69 -0.22 8.77
CA ALA A 125 -8.06 -0.70 8.61
C ALA A 125 -8.14 -2.04 7.86
N VAL A 126 -7.34 -2.22 6.80
CA VAL A 126 -7.28 -3.49 6.04
C VAL A 126 -6.64 -4.60 6.87
N TYR A 127 -5.50 -4.36 7.52
CA TYR A 127 -4.84 -5.37 8.36
C TYR A 127 -5.64 -5.67 9.64
N GLU A 128 -6.28 -4.70 10.28
CA GLU A 128 -7.18 -4.93 11.42
C GLU A 128 -8.38 -5.76 11.00
N ARG A 129 -8.94 -5.51 9.81
CA ARG A 129 -10.01 -6.33 9.24
C ARG A 129 -9.55 -7.76 8.90
N MET A 130 -8.30 -7.94 8.48
CA MET A 130 -7.70 -9.26 8.24
C MET A 130 -7.24 -9.97 9.52
N ARG A 131 -6.91 -9.22 10.58
CA ARG A 131 -6.30 -9.74 11.83
C ARG A 131 -7.31 -9.93 12.96
N SER A 132 -8.44 -9.24 12.93
CA SER A 132 -9.54 -9.48 13.86
C SER A 132 -10.11 -10.87 13.60
N PRO A 133 -10.05 -11.81 14.57
CA PRO A 133 -10.99 -12.92 14.58
C PRO A 133 -12.39 -12.30 14.54
N ARG A 134 -13.30 -12.85 13.74
CA ARG A 134 -14.71 -12.48 13.80
C ARG A 134 -15.21 -12.73 15.23
N THR A 135 -15.17 -11.71 16.07
CA THR A 135 -15.88 -11.70 17.34
C THR A 135 -17.17 -10.95 17.07
N ASP A 136 -18.25 -11.72 16.98
CA ASP A 136 -19.61 -11.24 16.80
C ASP A 136 -19.98 -10.19 17.86
N ALA A 137 -20.28 -8.97 17.42
CA ALA A 137 -21.20 -8.07 18.10
C ALA A 137 -21.69 -6.96 17.14
N GLY A 138 -22.86 -7.18 16.55
CA GLY A 138 -23.84 -6.10 16.34
C GLY A 138 -23.70 -5.17 15.13
N THR A 139 -22.77 -5.40 14.19
CA THR A 139 -22.88 -4.76 12.86
C THR A 139 -23.66 -5.70 11.98
N THR A 140 -24.75 -5.25 11.35
CA THR A 140 -25.48 -6.05 10.36
C THR A 140 -24.50 -6.43 9.26
N GLN A 141 -23.97 -7.64 9.34
CA GLN A 141 -22.97 -8.14 8.44
C GLN A 141 -23.67 -8.32 7.11
N GLN A 142 -23.51 -7.37 6.20
CA GLN A 142 -23.91 -7.59 4.81
C GLN A 142 -22.99 -8.69 4.29
N SER A 143 -23.52 -9.91 4.28
CA SER A 143 -22.91 -11.03 3.58
C SER A 143 -23.22 -10.82 2.10
N PHE A 144 -22.18 -10.57 1.33
CA PHE A 144 -22.27 -10.55 -0.12
C PHE A 144 -22.05 -11.97 -0.64
N THR A 145 -22.84 -12.38 -1.62
CA THR A 145 -22.56 -13.61 -2.35
C THR A 145 -21.28 -13.43 -3.19
N ARG A 146 -20.66 -14.53 -3.59
CA ARG A 146 -19.52 -14.51 -4.53
C ARG A 146 -19.87 -13.70 -5.77
N ASP A 147 -21.06 -13.92 -6.31
CA ASP A 147 -21.54 -13.24 -7.51
C ASP A 147 -21.62 -11.72 -7.30
N GLN A 148 -22.09 -11.26 -6.13
CA GLN A 148 -22.16 -9.83 -5.80
C GLN A 148 -20.78 -9.18 -5.68
N VAL A 149 -19.79 -9.90 -5.14
CA VAL A 149 -18.41 -9.41 -5.06
C VAL A 149 -17.78 -9.36 -6.46
N ASN A 150 -17.97 -10.40 -7.25
CA ASN A 150 -17.47 -10.47 -8.63
C ASN A 150 -18.07 -9.37 -9.51
N GLU A 151 -19.39 -9.18 -9.43
CA GLU A 151 -20.10 -8.16 -10.18
C GLU A 151 -19.62 -6.75 -9.79
N ALA A 152 -19.48 -6.47 -8.49
CA ALA A 152 -18.98 -5.17 -8.02
C ALA A 152 -17.52 -4.91 -8.44
N LEU A 153 -16.66 -5.94 -8.41
CA LEU A 153 -15.27 -5.81 -8.83
C LEU A 153 -15.13 -5.63 -10.34
N ASN A 154 -15.88 -6.39 -11.14
CA ASN A 154 -15.92 -6.22 -12.60
C ASN A 154 -16.42 -4.83 -12.98
N GLN A 155 -17.50 -4.37 -12.35
CA GLN A 155 -18.04 -3.03 -12.58
C GLN A 155 -17.00 -1.94 -12.24
N ALA A 156 -16.29 -2.06 -11.11
CA ALA A 156 -15.26 -1.10 -10.75
C ALA A 156 -14.08 -1.09 -11.75
N SER A 157 -13.68 -2.26 -12.26
CA SER A 157 -12.64 -2.37 -13.30
C SER A 157 -13.08 -1.73 -14.61
N ASP A 158 -14.32 -1.96 -15.05
CA ASP A 158 -14.89 -1.34 -16.24
C ASP A 158 -14.97 0.19 -16.10
N GLU A 159 -15.43 0.69 -14.94
CA GLU A 159 -15.49 2.13 -14.65
C GLU A 159 -14.10 2.80 -14.68
N ILE A 160 -13.07 2.09 -14.19
CA ILE A 160 -11.68 2.58 -14.25
C ILE A 160 -11.19 2.62 -15.71
N LEU A 161 -11.39 1.55 -16.48
CA LEU A 161 -10.99 1.47 -17.89
C LEU A 161 -11.64 2.56 -18.74
N ASP A 162 -12.94 2.79 -18.52
CA ASP A 162 -13.69 3.86 -19.17
C ASP A 162 -13.17 5.25 -18.75
N ALA A 163 -12.84 5.44 -17.48
CA ALA A 163 -12.36 6.72 -16.97
C ALA A 163 -10.97 7.12 -17.49
N VAL A 164 -10.12 6.15 -17.83
CA VAL A 164 -8.75 6.41 -18.32
C VAL A 164 -8.62 6.38 -19.85
N ASP A 165 -9.71 6.21 -20.60
CA ASP A 165 -9.71 6.00 -22.07
C ASP A 165 -8.65 4.95 -22.49
N ALA A 166 -8.55 3.86 -21.71
CA ALA A 166 -7.50 2.88 -21.91
C ALA A 166 -7.80 2.01 -23.13
N GLY A 167 -7.13 2.33 -24.24
CA GLY A 167 -7.12 1.52 -25.46
C GLY A 167 -6.17 0.32 -25.44
N ALA A 168 -5.63 -0.08 -24.27
CA ALA A 168 -4.65 -1.16 -24.16
C ALA A 168 -5.26 -2.44 -23.58
N GLU A 169 -5.23 -3.51 -24.37
CA GLU A 169 -5.67 -4.87 -24.00
C GLU A 169 -5.00 -5.34 -22.70
N GLY A 170 -3.72 -4.99 -22.49
CA GLY A 170 -2.95 -5.37 -21.30
C GLY A 170 -3.43 -4.76 -19.98
N LEU A 171 -3.91 -3.51 -19.98
CA LEU A 171 -4.46 -2.91 -18.75
C LEU A 171 -5.79 -3.56 -18.37
N ARG A 172 -6.62 -3.89 -19.37
CA ARG A 172 -7.88 -4.60 -19.16
C ARG A 172 -7.63 -6.00 -18.59
N ASP A 173 -6.66 -6.72 -19.14
CA ASP A 173 -6.32 -8.07 -18.69
C ASP A 173 -5.69 -8.08 -17.29
N ALA A 174 -4.85 -7.08 -16.97
CA ALA A 174 -4.31 -6.91 -15.63
C ALA A 174 -5.41 -6.64 -14.58
N LEU A 175 -6.39 -5.78 -14.90
CA LEU A 175 -7.52 -5.51 -14.00
C LEU A 175 -8.39 -6.76 -13.82
N ASN A 176 -8.68 -7.50 -14.88
CA ASN A 176 -9.42 -8.76 -14.80
C ASN A 176 -8.69 -9.79 -13.93
N LEU A 177 -7.37 -9.90 -14.04
CA LEU A 177 -6.57 -10.77 -13.20
C LEU A 177 -6.65 -10.36 -11.71
N VAL A 178 -6.62 -9.06 -11.41
CA VAL A 178 -6.78 -8.55 -10.04
C VAL A 178 -8.17 -8.87 -9.47
N VAL A 179 -9.23 -8.73 -10.27
CA VAL A 179 -10.60 -9.09 -9.87
C VAL A 179 -10.69 -10.58 -9.53
N ASN A 180 -10.23 -11.43 -10.43
CA ASN A 180 -10.27 -12.88 -10.24
C ASN A 180 -9.42 -13.34 -9.05
N ALA A 181 -8.23 -12.77 -8.87
CA ALA A 181 -7.37 -13.08 -7.73
C ALA A 181 -8.01 -12.69 -6.41
N THR A 182 -8.63 -11.51 -6.36
CA THR A 182 -9.33 -11.03 -5.17
C THR A 182 -10.48 -11.96 -4.80
N ALA A 183 -11.28 -12.39 -5.78
CA ALA A 183 -12.39 -13.31 -5.57
C ALA A 183 -11.92 -14.68 -5.05
N SER A 184 -10.91 -15.27 -5.68
CA SER A 184 -10.37 -16.58 -5.30
C SER A 184 -9.72 -16.57 -3.91
N TYR A 185 -9.01 -15.51 -3.54
CA TYR A 185 -8.42 -15.37 -2.20
C TYR A 185 -9.47 -15.19 -1.11
N LEU A 186 -10.52 -14.41 -1.38
CA LEU A 186 -11.63 -14.23 -0.43
C LEU A 186 -12.45 -15.52 -0.23
N ALA A 187 -12.55 -16.35 -1.28
CA ALA A 187 -13.22 -17.64 -1.23
C ALA A 187 -12.35 -18.75 -0.61
N GLY A 188 -11.04 -18.54 -0.46
CA GLY A 188 -10.09 -19.56 -0.01
C GLY A 188 -9.84 -20.66 -1.05
N GLU A 189 -10.06 -20.34 -2.33
CA GLU A 189 -9.91 -21.28 -3.47
C GLU A 189 -8.52 -21.25 -4.08
N ALA A 190 -7.77 -20.19 -3.80
CA ALA A 190 -6.37 -20.04 -4.16
C ALA A 190 -5.62 -19.40 -3.01
N GLU A 191 -4.35 -19.77 -2.86
CA GLU A 191 -3.38 -19.12 -1.99
C GLU A 191 -2.36 -18.30 -2.82
N THR A 192 -2.29 -18.56 -4.13
CA THR A 192 -1.32 -17.94 -5.03
C THR A 192 -1.94 -17.46 -6.33
N LEU A 193 -1.33 -16.45 -6.97
CA LEU A 193 -1.79 -15.91 -8.26
C LEU A 193 -1.70 -16.95 -9.38
N ARG A 194 -0.74 -17.89 -9.27
CA ARG A 194 -0.60 -19.01 -10.19
C ARG A 194 -1.82 -19.92 -10.18
N GLU A 195 -2.30 -20.28 -9.01
CA GLU A 195 -3.54 -21.07 -8.87
C GLU A 195 -4.75 -20.31 -9.40
N VAL A 196 -4.83 -18.99 -9.19
CA VAL A 196 -5.89 -18.16 -9.78
C VAL A 196 -5.87 -18.23 -11.31
N VAL A 197 -4.68 -18.12 -11.92
CA VAL A 197 -4.56 -18.19 -13.38
C VAL A 197 -4.95 -19.57 -13.89
N GLU A 198 -4.39 -20.63 -13.31
CA GLU A 198 -4.66 -22.01 -13.72
C GLU A 198 -6.13 -22.44 -13.53
N GLN A 199 -6.86 -21.80 -12.62
CA GLN A 199 -8.27 -22.08 -12.37
C GLN A 199 -9.24 -21.28 -13.27
N ASN A 200 -8.85 -20.08 -13.69
CA ASN A 200 -9.77 -19.13 -14.35
C ASN A 200 -9.44 -18.88 -15.83
N TYR A 201 -8.25 -19.28 -16.29
CA TYR A 201 -7.78 -19.04 -17.65
C TYR A 201 -7.40 -20.36 -18.32
N SER A 202 -7.52 -20.42 -19.64
CA SER A 202 -7.14 -21.58 -20.45
C SER A 202 -5.63 -21.70 -20.65
N GLU A 203 -4.94 -20.57 -20.54
CA GLU A 203 -3.51 -20.38 -20.71
C GLU A 203 -2.75 -20.61 -19.39
N ASP A 204 -1.46 -20.94 -19.49
CA ASP A 204 -0.62 -21.04 -18.30
C ASP A 204 -0.24 -19.66 -17.74
N TYR A 205 0.20 -19.66 -16.48
CA TYR A 205 0.56 -18.45 -15.73
C TYR A 205 1.55 -17.55 -16.47
N ASP A 206 2.59 -18.14 -17.07
CA ASP A 206 3.64 -17.38 -17.73
C ASP A 206 3.11 -16.74 -19.04
N THR A 207 2.20 -17.43 -19.72
CA THR A 207 1.52 -16.94 -20.93
C THR A 207 0.58 -15.78 -20.63
N VAL A 208 -0.25 -15.87 -19.58
CA VAL A 208 -1.16 -14.77 -19.19
C VAL A 208 -0.39 -13.51 -18.81
N LEU A 209 0.70 -13.64 -18.04
CA LEU A 209 1.53 -12.48 -17.70
C LEU A 209 2.25 -11.90 -18.91
N SER A 210 2.77 -12.75 -19.80
CA SER A 210 3.43 -12.26 -21.02
C SER A 210 2.46 -11.51 -21.94
N GLN A 211 1.20 -11.91 -22.01
CA GLN A 211 0.16 -11.20 -22.77
C GLN A 211 -0.12 -9.81 -22.18
N ILE A 212 -0.25 -9.72 -20.85
CA ILE A 212 -0.41 -8.44 -20.14
C ILE A 212 0.78 -7.52 -20.41
N GLU A 213 2.01 -8.04 -20.31
CA GLU A 213 3.24 -7.28 -20.52
C GLU A 213 3.43 -6.80 -21.98
N THR A 214 3.02 -7.62 -22.95
CA THR A 214 3.19 -7.30 -24.39
C THR A 214 2.15 -6.30 -24.89
N ALA A 215 1.03 -6.19 -24.18
CA ALA A 215 -0.10 -5.33 -24.55
C ALA A 215 -0.12 -3.98 -23.79
N LEU A 216 0.88 -3.72 -22.94
CA LEU A 216 1.17 -2.43 -22.30
C LEU A 216 2.17 -1.61 -23.15
#